data_AF-A0A2G1X0Z7-F1
#
_entry.id   AF-A0A2G1X0Z7-F1
#
_cell.length_a   1.000
_cell.length_b   1.000
_cell.length_c   1.000
_cell.angle_alpha   90.00
_cell.angle_beta   90.00
_cell.angle_gamma   90.00
#
_symmetry.space_group_name_H-M   'P 1'
#
loop_
_entity.id
_entity.type
_entity.pdbx_description
1 polymer ?
#
loop_
_entity_poly.entity_id
_entity_poly.type
_entity_poly.pdbx_seq_one_letter_code
_entity_poly.pdbx_strand_id
1 'polypeptide(L)'
;MSAPRVVSLAPSATATVAALGGADRLVGVTAHCDLADEPNAGSAHGEESPTVVGGWLNPDLDRVAELDPDVVLTSDALQSDLADACREHGLDVAHR
;
A
#
# COMPACT_ATOMS: atom_id res chain seq x y z
N MET A 1 -7.00 -20.08 -5.92
CA MET A 1 -5.87 -19.15 -5.70
C MET A 1 -6.40 -18.08 -4.75
N SER A 2 -5.71 -17.81 -3.65
CA SER A 2 -6.12 -16.74 -2.72
C SER A 2 -6.03 -15.39 -3.45
N ALA A 3 -6.87 -14.43 -3.08
CA ALA A 3 -6.72 -13.07 -3.58
C ALA A 3 -5.38 -12.50 -3.07
N PRO A 4 -4.62 -11.77 -3.91
CA PRO A 4 -3.31 -11.26 -3.50
C PRO A 4 -3.46 -10.17 -2.45
N ARG A 5 -2.57 -10.16 -1.47
CA ARG A 5 -2.45 -9.18 -0.38
C ARG A 5 -1.52 -8.06 -0.83
N VAL A 6 -2.04 -6.86 -0.93
CA VAL A 6 -1.31 -5.71 -1.49
C VAL A 6 -1.07 -4.67 -0.42
N VAL A 7 0.16 -4.20 -0.27
CA VAL A 7 0.45 -2.98 0.49
C VAL A 7 0.72 -1.85 -0.50
N SER A 8 0.06 -0.72 -0.32
CA SER A 8 0.29 0.46 -1.15
C SER A 8 0.99 1.55 -0.36
N LEU A 9 2.25 1.82 -0.71
CA LEU A 9 3.04 2.87 -0.11
C LEU A 9 2.93 4.21 -0.85
N ALA A 10 2.07 4.32 -1.86
CA ALA A 10 1.87 5.53 -2.64
C ALA A 10 0.37 5.86 -2.78
N PRO A 11 -0.08 7.10 -2.50
CA PRO A 11 -1.48 7.49 -2.65
C PRO A 11 -2.04 7.26 -4.07
N SER A 12 -1.22 7.53 -5.09
CA SER A 12 -1.56 7.30 -6.51
C SER A 12 -1.81 5.81 -6.82
N ALA A 13 -0.98 4.92 -6.28
CA ALA A 13 -1.16 3.48 -6.40
C ALA A 13 -2.41 3.00 -5.64
N THR A 14 -2.66 3.53 -4.43
CA THR A 14 -3.87 3.23 -3.64
C THR A 14 -5.14 3.58 -4.42
N ALA A 15 -5.19 4.81 -4.97
CA ALA A 15 -6.33 5.28 -5.76
C ALA A 15 -6.53 4.44 -7.05
N THR A 16 -5.43 4.07 -7.72
CA THR A 16 -5.48 3.23 -8.93
C THR A 16 -6.05 1.84 -8.62
N VAL A 17 -5.60 1.19 -7.54
CA VAL A 17 -6.11 -0.13 -7.13
C VAL A 17 -7.58 -0.05 -6.76
N ALA A 18 -8.00 0.99 -6.02
CA ALA A 18 -9.39 1.20 -5.66
C ALA A 18 -10.29 1.42 -6.90
N ALA A 19 -9.85 2.27 -7.84
CA ALA A 19 -10.58 2.54 -9.08
C ALA A 19 -10.77 1.29 -9.96
N LEU A 20 -9.87 0.31 -9.86
CA LEU A 20 -9.95 -0.98 -10.56
C LEU A 20 -10.79 -2.03 -9.82
N GLY A 21 -11.44 -1.67 -8.70
CA GLY A 21 -12.23 -2.60 -7.88
C GLY A 21 -11.36 -3.58 -7.07
N GLY A 22 -10.11 -3.22 -6.79
CA GLY A 22 -9.16 -4.04 -6.04
C GLY A 22 -8.99 -3.61 -4.58
N ALA A 23 -9.84 -2.72 -4.07
CA ALA A 23 -9.68 -2.15 -2.72
C ALA A 23 -9.70 -3.22 -1.61
N ASP A 24 -10.49 -4.29 -1.75
CA ASP A 24 -10.53 -5.41 -0.80
C ASP A 24 -9.22 -6.21 -0.70
N ARG A 25 -8.26 -5.97 -1.61
CA ARG A 25 -6.94 -6.61 -1.61
C ARG A 25 -5.89 -5.80 -0.86
N LEU A 26 -6.18 -4.53 -0.56
CA LEU A 26 -5.26 -3.66 0.14
C LEU A 26 -5.27 -4.03 1.63
N VAL A 27 -4.14 -4.53 2.13
CA VAL A 27 -3.95 -4.89 3.53
C VAL A 27 -3.18 -3.81 4.30
N GLY A 28 -2.51 -2.90 3.60
CA GLY A 28 -1.84 -1.75 4.21
C GLY A 28 -1.67 -0.54 3.29
N VAL A 29 -1.71 0.66 3.89
CA VAL A 29 -1.61 1.96 3.20
C VAL A 29 -0.78 2.98 4.00
N THR A 30 -0.27 4.03 3.36
CA THR A 30 0.41 5.13 4.07
C THR A 30 -0.56 6.11 4.71
N ALA A 31 -0.15 6.74 5.81
CA ALA A 31 -0.89 7.69 6.62
C ALA A 31 -1.30 8.96 5.86
N HIS A 32 -0.60 9.29 4.77
CA HIS A 32 -0.91 10.44 3.93
C HIS A 32 -1.89 10.11 2.79
N CYS A 33 -2.46 8.90 2.79
CA CYS A 33 -3.77 8.70 2.20
C CYS A 33 -4.78 9.39 3.14
N ASP A 34 -4.85 10.72 3.08
CA ASP A 34 -5.94 11.50 3.69
C ASP A 34 -7.18 11.23 2.84
N LEU A 35 -7.92 10.21 3.23
CA LEU A 35 -9.11 9.69 2.56
C LEU A 35 -10.37 10.51 2.89
N ALA A 36 -10.20 11.76 3.29
CA ALA A 36 -11.28 12.62 3.78
C ALA A 36 -12.15 13.21 2.64
N ASP A 37 -11.60 13.35 1.43
CA ASP A 37 -12.33 13.89 0.26
C ASP A 37 -12.69 12.83 -0.80
N GLU A 38 -12.23 11.59 -0.64
CA GLU A 38 -12.60 10.44 -1.48
C GLU A 38 -13.33 9.41 -0.60
N PRO A 39 -14.68 9.50 -0.46
CA PRO A 39 -15.46 8.65 0.42
C PRO A 39 -15.35 7.15 0.13
N ASN A 40 -14.70 6.77 -0.98
CA ASN A 40 -14.54 5.39 -1.41
C ASN A 40 -13.11 4.87 -1.33
N ALA A 41 -12.09 5.62 -0.87
CA ALA A 41 -10.77 5.00 -0.73
C ALA A 41 -10.46 4.61 0.73
N GLY A 42 -11.19 5.17 1.72
CA GLY A 42 -11.31 4.60 3.07
C GLY A 42 -12.51 3.64 3.23
N SER A 43 -13.51 3.74 2.35
CA SER A 43 -14.74 2.94 2.39
C SER A 43 -14.97 1.99 1.19
N ALA A 44 -14.03 1.87 0.23
CA ALA A 44 -14.06 0.75 -0.74
C ALA A 44 -13.44 -0.52 -0.21
N HIS A 45 -12.85 -0.47 0.98
CA HIS A 45 -12.54 -1.68 1.71
C HIS A 45 -13.87 -2.20 2.27
N GLY A 46 -14.12 -3.50 2.15
CA GLY A 46 -15.23 -4.16 2.83
C GLY A 46 -15.19 -3.98 4.35
N GLU A 47 -15.64 -4.97 5.12
CA GLU A 47 -15.75 -4.84 6.59
C GLU A 47 -14.40 -4.60 7.32
N GLU A 48 -13.26 -4.66 6.63
CA GLU A 48 -11.91 -4.46 7.18
C GLU A 48 -11.15 -3.36 6.42
N SER A 49 -10.87 -2.24 7.10
CA SER A 49 -10.01 -1.18 6.57
C SER A 49 -8.53 -1.59 6.59
N PRO A 50 -7.71 -1.18 5.61
CA PRO A 50 -6.29 -1.51 5.55
C PRO A 50 -5.52 -0.91 6.71
N THR A 51 -4.45 -1.59 7.11
CA THR A 51 -3.59 -1.11 8.18
C THR A 51 -2.78 0.09 7.72
N VAL A 52 -2.81 1.19 8.47
CA VAL A 52 -1.86 2.29 8.23
C VAL A 52 -0.46 1.84 8.64
N VAL A 53 0.49 1.91 7.71
CA VAL A 53 1.87 1.45 7.87
C VAL A 53 2.90 2.58 7.97
N GLY A 54 2.47 3.82 8.18
CA GLY A 54 3.38 4.96 8.37
C GLY A 54 3.38 5.97 7.23
N GLY A 55 4.40 6.81 7.13
CA GLY A 55 4.43 7.94 6.19
C GLY A 55 4.76 7.54 4.75
N TRP A 56 4.46 8.43 3.78
CA TRP A 56 4.73 8.19 2.36
C TRP A 56 6.22 7.86 2.05
N LEU A 57 7.15 8.57 2.69
CA LEU A 57 8.60 8.33 2.53
C LEU A 57 9.23 7.57 3.70
N ASN A 58 8.47 7.29 4.75
CA ASN A 58 8.97 6.64 5.95
C ASN A 58 7.90 5.71 6.55
N PRO A 59 7.53 4.64 5.83
CA PRO A 59 6.69 3.58 6.38
C PRO A 59 7.50 2.71 7.35
N ASP A 60 6.79 2.03 8.23
CA ASP A 60 7.30 1.01 9.13
C ASP A 60 7.38 -0.32 8.35
N LEU A 61 8.59 -0.67 7.89
CA LEU A 61 8.81 -1.86 7.07
C LEU A 61 8.59 -3.17 7.83
N ASP A 62 8.81 -3.18 9.15
CA ASP A 62 8.50 -4.34 9.98
C ASP A 62 6.99 -4.57 9.99
N ARG A 63 6.21 -3.50 10.18
CA ARG A 63 4.75 -3.55 10.10
C ARG A 63 4.25 -3.95 8.70
N VAL A 64 4.92 -3.53 7.63
CA VAL A 64 4.62 -3.97 6.27
C VAL A 64 4.85 -5.48 6.12
N ALA A 65 5.97 -6.00 6.64
CA ALA A 65 6.29 -7.43 6.59
C ALA A 65 5.32 -8.27 7.43
N GLU A 66 4.89 -7.79 8.60
CA GLU A 66 3.87 -8.44 9.45
C GLU A 66 2.53 -8.65 8.73
N LEU A 67 2.22 -7.82 7.73
CA LEU A 67 1.03 -7.97 6.91
C LEU A 67 1.15 -9.08 5.85
N ASP A 68 2.31 -9.72 5.71
CA ASP A 68 2.57 -10.79 4.74
C ASP A 68 2.06 -10.44 3.32
N PRO A 69 2.53 -9.33 2.70
CA PRO A 69 2.05 -8.90 1.39
C PRO A 69 2.65 -9.76 0.28
N ASP A 70 1.83 -10.06 -0.73
CA ASP A 70 2.31 -10.64 -1.98
C ASP A 70 3.07 -9.61 -2.82
N VAL A 71 2.72 -8.33 -2.71
CA VAL A 71 3.39 -7.23 -3.40
C VAL A 71 3.22 -5.90 -2.66
N VAL A 72 4.28 -5.09 -2.70
CA VAL A 72 4.32 -3.71 -2.22
C VAL A 72 4.37 -2.75 -3.41
N LEU A 73 3.43 -1.82 -3.48
CA LEU A 73 3.37 -0.80 -4.52
C LEU A 73 4.06 0.47 -4.04
N THR A 74 5.06 0.93 -4.79
CA THR A 74 5.72 2.22 -4.62
C THR A 74 5.62 3.02 -5.93
N SER A 75 5.87 4.32 -5.88
CA SER A 75 5.74 5.21 -7.04
C SER A 75 6.78 6.31 -7.05
N ASP A 76 7.16 6.72 -8.26
CA ASP A 76 7.99 7.88 -8.57
C ASP A 76 9.44 7.80 -8.05
N ALA A 77 10.30 8.65 -8.61
CA ALA A 77 11.73 8.69 -8.25
C ALA A 77 12.00 9.03 -6.77
N LEU A 78 11.05 9.68 -6.10
CA LEU A 78 11.18 10.02 -4.67
C LEU A 78 11.08 8.80 -3.75
N GLN A 79 10.50 7.69 -4.22
CA GLN A 79 10.44 6.44 -3.47
C GLN A 79 11.44 5.40 -3.97
N SER A 80 12.41 5.74 -4.82
CA SER A 80 13.38 4.75 -5.31
C SER A 80 14.19 4.14 -4.16
N ASP A 81 14.73 4.96 -3.25
CA ASP A 81 15.44 4.46 -2.06
C ASP A 81 14.54 3.61 -1.16
N LEU A 82 13.26 4.00 -1.00
CA LEU A 82 12.28 3.23 -0.23
C LEU A 82 11.95 1.89 -0.89
N ALA A 83 11.84 1.86 -2.21
CA ALA A 83 11.59 0.64 -2.97
C ALA A 83 12.77 -0.33 -2.83
N ASP A 84 14.00 0.16 -2.84
CA ASP A 84 15.19 -0.65 -2.59
C ASP A 84 15.23 -1.14 -1.14
N ALA A 85 14.92 -0.29 -0.15
CA ALA A 85 14.80 -0.73 1.25
C ALA A 85 13.74 -1.83 1.42
N CYS A 86 12.58 -1.73 0.75
CA CYS A 86 11.56 -2.79 0.78
C CYS A 86 12.10 -4.12 0.21
N ARG A 87 12.87 -4.07 -0.89
CA ARG A 87 13.49 -5.27 -1.47
C ARG A 87 14.56 -5.88 -0.56
N GLU A 88 15.37 -5.06 0.09
CA GLU A 88 16.37 -5.50 1.07
C GLU A 88 15.71 -6.18 2.28
N HIS A 89 14.50 -5.76 2.64
CA HIS A 89 13.65 -6.41 3.64
C HIS A 89 12.94 -7.68 3.15
N GLY A 90 13.19 -8.13 1.91
CA GLY A 90 12.66 -9.37 1.35
C GLY A 90 11.22 -9.27 0.80
N LEU A 91 10.71 -8.05 0.61
CA LEU A 91 9.37 -7.81 0.05
C LEU A 91 9.43 -7.79 -1.48
N ASP A 92 8.38 -8.29 -2.15
CA ASP A 92 8.22 -8.10 -3.59
C ASP A 92 7.72 -6.67 -3.86
N VAL A 93 8.39 -5.95 -4.77
CA VAL A 93 8.14 -4.51 -4.96
C VAL A 93 7.90 -4.18 -6.42
N ALA A 94 6.68 -3.71 -6.72
CA ALA A 94 6.36 -3.05 -7.96
C ALA A 94 6.58 -1.54 -7.82
N HIS A 95 7.57 -1.02 -8.54
CA HIS A 95 7.94 0.40 -8.56
C HIS A 95 7.72 0.97 -9.96
N ARG A 96 7.00 2.09 -10.07
CA ARG A 96 6.66 2.73 -11.34
C ARG A 96 6.75 4.24 -11.26
#